data_AF-A0A3B0VFD2-F1
#
_entry.id   AF-A0A3B0VFD2-F1
#
_cell.length_a   1.000
_cell.length_b   1.000
_cell.length_c   1.000
_cell.angle_alpha   90.00
_cell.angle_beta   90.00
_cell.angle_gamma   90.00
#
_symmetry.space_group_name_H-M   'P 1'
#
loop_
_entity.id
_entity.type
_entity.pdbx_description
1 polymer ?
#
loop_
_entity_poly.entity_id
_entity_poly.type
_entity_poly.pdbx_seq_one_letter_code
_entity_poly.pdbx_strand_id
1 'polypeptide(L)' 'MFVLVSYDVSTMDKAGRRRLRRVAKTCKDYGQRVQFSVFECIVDPAQW' A
#
# COMPACT_ATOMS: atom_id res chain seq x y z
N MET A 1 -14.24 -7.59 -0.29
CA MET A 1 -13.36 -8.35 0.62
C MET A 1 -12.42 -7.38 1.32
N PHE A 2 -12.14 -7.59 2.62
CA PHE A 2 -11.17 -6.78 3.36
C PHE A 2 -9.77 -7.41 3.26
N VAL A 3 -8.76 -6.61 2.90
CA VAL A 3 -7.37 -7.05 2.71
C VAL A 3 -6.42 -6.09 3.44
N LEU A 4 -5.56 -6.65 4.29
CA LEU A 4 -4.49 -5.91 4.96
C LEU A 4 -3.18 -6.10 4.19
N VAL A 5 -2.60 -5.01 3.69
CA VAL A 5 -1.36 -4.99 2.93
C VAL A 5 -0.25 -4.42 3.80
N SER A 6 0.74 -5.25 4.15
CA SER A 6 2.00 -4.82 4.76
C SER A 6 3.11 -4.88 3.72
N TYR A 7 3.74 -3.74 3.43
CA TYR A 7 4.78 -3.65 2.41
C TYR A 7 6.16 -3.46 3.05
N ASP A 8 6.98 -4.52 2.99
CA ASP A 8 8.39 -4.44 3.38
C ASP A 8 9.20 -3.79 2.25
N VAL A 9 9.66 -2.57 2.50
CA VAL A 9 10.51 -1.83 1.58
C VAL A 9 11.53 -1.03 2.37
N SER A 10 12.81 -1.23 2.06
CA SER A 10 13.85 -0.36 2.60
C SER A 10 13.59 1.08 2.15
N THR A 11 13.52 2.02 3.10
CA THR A 11 13.36 3.45 2.82
C THR A 11 14.64 4.26 3.01
N MET A 12 15.79 3.57 3.13
CA MET A 12 17.10 4.21 3.29
C MET A 12 17.49 5.01 2.05
N ASP A 13 17.20 4.48 0.87
CA ASP A 13 17.53 5.11 -0.41
C ASP A 13 16.33 5.83 -1.06
N LYS A 14 16.61 6.67 -2.06
CA LYS A 14 15.57 7.41 -2.78
C LYS A 14 14.65 6.48 -3.57
N ALA A 15 15.16 5.34 -4.05
CA ALA A 15 14.39 4.40 -4.85
C ALA A 15 13.32 3.69 -4.02
N GLY A 16 13.66 3.24 -2.81
CA GLY A 16 12.71 2.65 -1.88
C GLY A 16 11.58 3.59 -1.46
N ARG A 17 11.92 4.84 -1.12
CA ARG A 17 10.91 5.89 -0.84
C ARG A 17 10.00 6.15 -2.05
N ARG A 18 10.53 6.10 -3.27
CA ARG A 18 9.74 6.26 -4.51
C ARG A 18 8.79 5.08 -4.74
N ARG A 19 9.23 3.83 -4.48
CA ARG A 19 8.37 2.64 -4.56
C ARG A 19 7.23 2.71 -3.54
N LEU A 20 7.54 3.03 -2.27
CA LEU A 20 6.51 3.17 -1.24
C LEU A 20 5.46 4.24 -1.62
N ARG A 21 5.88 5.38 -2.19
CA ARG A 21 4.93 6.40 -2.67
C ARG A 21 4.01 5.90 -3.78
N ARG A 22 4.51 5.03 -4.67
CA ARG A 22 3.69 4.44 -5.75
C ARG A 22 2.66 3.48 -5.18
N VAL A 23 3.09 2.55 -4.32
CA VAL A 23 2.20 1.60 -3.64
C VAL A 23 1.15 2.36 -2.83
N ALA A 24 1.57 3.34 -2.03
CA ALA A 24 0.65 4.14 -1.23
C ALA A 24 -0.35 4.96 -2.08
N LYS A 25 0.02 5.35 -3.31
CA LYS A 25 -0.92 6.02 -4.22
C LYS A 25 -2.01 5.04 -4.66
N THR A 26 -1.62 3.84 -5.08
CA THR A 26 -2.56 2.79 -5.50
C THR A 26 -3.45 2.32 -4.36
N CYS A 27 -2.90 2.01 -3.17
CA CYS A 27 -3.70 1.52 -2.04
C CYS A 27 -4.71 2.55 -1.51
N LYS A 28 -4.50 3.86 -1.73
CA LYS A 28 -5.47 4.90 -1.37
C LYS A 28 -6.74 4.86 -2.21
N ASP A 29 -6.68 4.33 -3.42
CA ASP A 29 -7.85 4.23 -4.29
C ASP A 29 -8.81 3.12 -3.81
N TYR A 30 -8.30 2.18 -3.00
CA TYR A 30 -9.05 1.02 -2.50
C TYR A 30 -9.23 1.03 -0.98
N GLY A 31 -8.75 2.05 -0.27
CA GLY A 31 -8.89 2.11 1.18
C GLY A 31 -7.98 3.13 1.87
N GLN A 32 -7.51 2.77 3.06
CA GLN A 32 -6.85 3.68 3.99
C GLN A 32 -5.43 3.22 4.33
N ARG A 33 -4.49 4.18 4.37
CA ARG A 33 -3.14 3.95 4.92
C ARG A 33 -3.18 4.14 6.44
N VAL A 34 -3.00 3.05 7.18
CA VAL A 34 -3.11 3.03 8.66
C VAL A 34 -1.76 3.16 9.37
N GLN A 35 -0.66 2.79 8.71
CA GLN A 35 0.71 3.01 9.22
C GLN A 35 1.67 3.44 8.09
N PHE A 36 2.96 3.48 8.38
CA PHE A 36 3.97 3.89 7.40
C PHE A 36 3.94 3.03 6.13
N SER A 37 3.94 1.71 6.24
CA SER A 37 3.84 0.83 5.06
C SER A 37 2.73 -0.21 5.17
N VAL A 38 1.69 0.10 5.96
CA VAL A 38 0.51 -0.76 6.17
C VAL A 38 -0.75 -0.07 5.66
N PHE A 39 -1.55 -0.79 4.89
CA PHE A 39 -2.76 -0.32 4.22
C PHE A 39 -3.91 -1.30 4.42
N GLU A 40 -5.09 -0.78 4.71
CA GLU A 40 -6.34 -1.53 4.76
C GLU A 40 -7.12 -1.23 3.48
N CYS A 41 -7.37 -2.25 2.67
CA CYS A 41 -8.03 -2.12 1.38
C CYS A 41 -9.34 -2.92 1.37
N ILE A 42 -10.39 -2.35 0.80
CA ILE A 42 -11.66 -3.01 0.52
C ILE A 42 -11.71 -3.21 -0.99
N VAL A 43 -11.57 -4.45 -1.42
CA VAL A 43 -11.48 -4.82 -2.84
C VAL A 43 -12.51 -5.88 -3.20
N ASP A 44 -13.10 -5.77 -4.39
CA ASP A 44 -13.94 -6.83 -4.93
C ASP A 44 -13.07 -8.00 -5.43
N PRO A 45 -13.57 -9.25 -5.44
CA PRO A 45 -12.80 -10.40 -5.94
C PRO A 45 -12.27 -10.24 -7.37
N ALA A 46 -12.96 -9.45 -8.22
CA ALA A 46 -12.51 -9.15 -9.58
C ALA A 46 -11.35 -8.13 -9.64
N GLN A 47 -11.01 -7.49 -8.52
CA GLN A 47 -9.93 -6.50 -8.39
C GLN A 47 -8.67 -7.08 -7.72
N TRP A 48 -8.67 -8.39 -7.44
CA TRP A 48 -7.51 -9.15 -6.95
C TRP A 48 -6.54 -9.47 -8.10
#